data_AF-A0A520P9C4-F1
#
_entry.id   AF-A0A520P9C4-F1
#
_cell.length_a   1.000
_cell.length_b   1.000
_cell.length_c   1.000
_cell.angle_alpha   90.00
_cell.angle_beta   90.00
_cell.angle_gamma   90.00
#
_symmetry.space_group_name_H-M   'P 1'
#
loop_
_entity.id
_entity.type
_entity.pdbx_description
1 polymer ?
#
loop_
_entity_poly.entity_id
_entity_poly.type
_entity_poly.pdbx_seq_one_letter_code
_entity_poly.pdbx_strand_id
1 'polypeptide(L)' 'MTKPISILGIFVADLTFRTDRMPNKGETFIGNSFKLGPGGKGSNQAVATRRAGA' A
#
# COMPACT_ATOMS: atom_id res chain seq x y z
N MET A 1 9.48 27.73 11.48
CA MET A 1 8.52 26.62 11.69
C MET A 1 7.87 26.28 10.37
N THR A 2 7.90 25.01 9.96
CA THR A 2 7.07 24.52 8.86
C THR A 2 5.59 24.59 9.27
N LYS A 3 4.70 24.89 8.32
CA LYS A 3 3.25 24.90 8.59
C LYS A 3 2.77 23.44 8.72
N PRO A 4 1.80 23.14 9.61
CA PRO A 4 1.24 21.79 9.71
C PRO A 4 0.56 21.39 8.39
N ILE A 5 0.75 20.14 7.98
CA ILE A 5 0.14 19.56 6.77
C ILE A 5 -0.96 18.58 7.20
N SER A 6 -2.17 18.78 6.69
CA SER A 6 -3.29 17.86 6.84
C SER A 6 -3.53 17.10 5.54
N ILE A 7 -3.69 15.77 5.63
CA ILE A 7 -3.96 14.90 4.49
C ILE A 7 -5.30 14.22 4.70
N LEU A 8 -6.25 14.54 3.83
CA LEU A 8 -7.55 13.87 3.75
C LEU A 8 -7.45 12.76 2.70
N GLY A 9 -7.61 11.52 3.12
CA GLY A 9 -7.59 10.40 2.19
C GLY A 9 -7.85 9.06 2.87
N ILE A 10 -7.80 8.01 2.07
CA ILE A 10 -8.13 6.65 2.52
C ILE A 10 -6.97 5.97 3.25
N PHE A 11 -7.35 5.10 4.17
CA PHE A 11 -6.52 4.04 4.72
C PHE A 11 -7.20 2.71 4.39
N VAL A 12 -6.41 1.73 3.95
CA VAL A 12 -6.87 0.35 3.76
C VAL A 12 -5.82 -0.63 4.25
N ALA A 13 -6.21 -1.88 4.45
CA ALA A 13 -5.27 -2.98 4.59
C ALA A 13 -4.96 -3.55 3.20
N ASP A 14 -3.71 -3.45 2.77
CA ASP A 14 -3.27 -4.03 1.49
C ASP A 14 -2.97 -5.52 1.68
N LEU A 15 -3.54 -6.34 0.79
CA LEU A 15 -3.26 -7.77 0.66
C LEU A 15 -2.33 -7.97 -0.53
N THR A 16 -1.04 -8.17 -0.27
CA THR A 16 -0.05 -8.33 -1.34
C THR A 16 0.30 -9.81 -1.52
N PHE A 17 0.06 -10.33 -2.72
CA PHE A 17 0.46 -11.67 -3.13
C PHE A 17 1.59 -11.56 -4.15
N ARG A 18 2.62 -12.41 -4.05
CA ARG A 18 3.69 -12.49 -5.06
C ARG A 18 3.65 -13.84 -5.76
N THR A 19 3.85 -13.80 -7.07
CA THR A 19 3.88 -14.94 -7.98
C THR A 19 4.91 -14.67 -9.07
N ASP A 20 5.36 -15.70 -9.77
CA ASP A 20 6.34 -15.52 -10.87
C ASP A 20 5.72 -14.85 -12.10
N ARG A 21 4.38 -14.92 -12.23
CA ARG A 21 3.60 -14.32 -13.30
C ARG A 21 2.18 -13.97 -12.86
N MET A 22 1.50 -13.16 -13.65
CA MET A 22 0.07 -12.93 -13.47
C MET A 22 -0.75 -14.20 -13.77
N PRO A 23 -1.86 -14.42 -13.04
CA PRO A 23 -2.81 -15.49 -13.33
C PRO A 23 -3.52 -15.28 -14.66
N ASN A 24 -3.77 -16.38 -15.38
CA ASN A 24 -4.73 -16.38 -16.48
C ASN A 24 -6.16 -16.31 -15.93
N LYS A 25 -7.12 -15.90 -16.76
CA LYS A 25 -8.53 -15.85 -16.37
C LYS A 25 -9.04 -17.26 -16.02
N GLY A 26 -9.56 -17.42 -14.80
CA GLY A 26 -10.10 -18.69 -14.31
C GLY A 26 -9.05 -19.66 -13.75
N GLU A 27 -7.78 -19.28 -13.76
CA GLU A 27 -6.69 -20.10 -13.22
C GLU A 27 -6.56 -19.94 -11.70
N THR A 28 -6.29 -21.04 -11.00
CA THR A 28 -5.92 -21.06 -9.58
C THR A 28 -4.57 -21.73 -9.43
N PHE A 29 -3.61 -21.06 -8.77
CA PHE A 29 -2.32 -21.65 -8.44
C PHE A 29 -1.75 -21.08 -7.13
N ILE A 30 -0.75 -21.76 -6.58
CA ILE A 30 -0.09 -21.38 -5.32
C ILE A 30 0.91 -20.26 -5.58
N GLY A 31 0.80 -19.16 -4.84
CA GLY A 31 1.76 -18.06 -4.90
C GLY A 31 3.01 -18.28 -4.05
N ASN A 32 4.02 -17.47 -4.29
CA ASN A 32 5.33 -17.56 -3.66
C ASN A 32 5.32 -16.97 -2.24
N SER A 33 4.51 -15.94 -1.99
CA SER A 33 4.40 -15.30 -0.67
C SER A 33 3.15 -14.43 -0.54
N PHE A 34 2.78 -14.16 0.71
CA PHE A 34 1.72 -13.24 1.10
C PHE A 34 2.23 -12.24 2.13
N LYS A 35 1.75 -11.00 2.05
CA LYS A 35 1.98 -9.96 3.07
C LYS A 35 0.73 -9.12 3.27
N LEU A 36 0.31 -9.00 4.53
CA LEU A 36 -0.65 -8.01 5.01
C LEU A 36 0.11 -6.75 5.46
N GLY A 37 -0.35 -5.57 5.05
CA GLY A 37 0.27 -4.31 5.46
C GLY A 37 -0.67 -3.12 5.34
N PRO A 38 -0.27 -1.94 5.86
CA PRO A 38 -1.02 -0.72 5.67
C PRO A 38 -0.92 -0.26 4.21
N GLY A 39 -2.01 0.30 3.71
CA GLY A 39 -2.11 0.83 2.36
C GLY A 39 -3.10 1.97 2.24
N GLY A 40 -3.47 2.26 1.00
CA GLY A 40 -4.33 3.40 0.66
C GLY A 40 -3.51 4.64 0.36
N LYS A 41 -3.90 5.35 -0.72
CA LYS A 41 -3.13 6.49 -1.23
C LYS A 41 -3.00 7.60 -0.18
N GLY A 42 -4.05 7.88 0.61
CA GLY A 42 -4.01 8.88 1.67
C GLY A 42 -3.02 8.53 2.79
N SER A 43 -3.09 7.30 3.30
CA SER A 43 -2.15 6.80 4.30
C SER A 43 -0.70 6.82 3.79
N ASN A 44 -0.46 6.34 2.57
CA ASN A 44 0.88 6.32 1.98
C ASN A 44 1.44 7.74 1.79
N GLN A 45 0.61 8.70 1.38
CA GLN A 45 1.00 10.11 1.31
C GLN A 45 1.31 10.68 2.70
N ALA A 46 0.50 10.37 3.72
CA ALA A 46 0.75 10.84 5.09
C ALA A 46 2.09 10.34 5.65
N VAL A 47 2.39 9.06 5.45
CA VAL A 47 3.68 8.48 5.84
C VAL A 47 4.84 9.10 5.04
N ALA A 48 4.68 9.28 3.73
CA ALA A 48 5.71 9.87 2.87
C ALA A 48 6.01 11.32 3.28
N THR A 49 4.97 12.12 3.51
CA THR A 49 5.09 13.52 3.96
C THR A 49 5.89 13.63 5.26
N ARG A 50 5.56 12.80 6.26
CA ARG A 50 6.31 12.79 7.53
C ARG A 50 7.77 12.37 7.34
N ARG A 51 8.04 11.38 6.48
CA ARG A 51 9.41 10.91 6.15
C ARG A 51 10.22 11.96 5.40
N ALA A 52 9.57 12.82 4.62
CA ALA A 52 10.20 13.93 3.91
C ALA A 52 10.52 15.14 4.79
N GLY A 53 10.15 15.12 6.08
CA GLY A 53 10.50 16.16 7.05
C GLY A 53 9.47 17.28 7.22
N ALA A 54 8.25 17.09 6.69
CA ALA A 54 7.13 17.95 7.02
C ALA A 54 6.76 17.87 8.51
#